data_AF-A0A511B0X8-F1
#
_entry.id   AF-A0A511B0X8-F1
#
_cell.length_a   1.000
_cell.length_b   1.000
_cell.length_c   1.000
_cell.angle_alpha   90.00
_cell.angle_beta   90.00
_cell.angle_gamma   90.00
#
_symmetry.space_group_name_H-M   'P 1'
#
loop_
_entity.id
_entity.type
_entity.pdbx_description
1 polymer ?
#
loop_
_entity_poly.entity_id
_entity_poly.type
_entity_poly.pdbx_seq_one_letter_code
_entity_poly.pdbx_strand_id
1 'polypeptide(L)'
;MIGGLLSKRETMTSDQPSSPSETEISVVESAPKRRDVLASVTVGLGCAGACALAYPFLDSLNGTRGENAAEDDTIEVDLSAIAPGQQVIVKWRGWPVFVQRRTPDMLAALRAPGLDQRLRDPASTIMQQPKDAANWHRSVVPEIGVYVGICTHLGCVPNYDPPSTADTSGHYACPCHGSQFDAAGRAFKDAPAPYNLPVPPVTMLTPNRVQIGKSKGDPGFDIANIQQI
;
A
#
# COMPACT_ATOMS: atom_id res chain seq x y z
N MET A 1 75.51 75.45 -27.41
CA MET A 1 74.86 76.40 -26.48
C MET A 1 74.60 75.65 -25.19
N ILE A 2 75.34 75.94 -24.11
CA ILE A 2 74.84 76.59 -22.86
C ILE A 2 73.72 75.74 -22.22
N GLY A 3 73.77 75.19 -21.00
CA GLY A 3 74.65 75.20 -19.82
C GLY A 3 74.15 74.05 -18.89
N GLY A 4 74.96 73.47 -18.01
CA GLY A 4 75.04 73.83 -16.58
C GLY A 4 73.79 73.37 -15.79
N LEU A 5 73.80 72.67 -14.64
CA LEU A 5 74.79 72.43 -13.61
C LEU A 5 74.40 71.19 -12.77
N LEU A 6 75.45 70.56 -12.24
CA LEU A 6 75.66 69.74 -11.04
C LEU A 6 74.54 69.50 -10.00
N SER A 7 74.72 68.33 -9.34
CA SER A 7 74.63 68.03 -7.88
C SER A 7 73.69 66.83 -7.65
N LYS A 8 74.03 65.72 -6.98
CA LYS A 8 74.95 65.47 -5.86
C LYS A 8 75.22 63.95 -5.76
N ARG A 9 76.26 63.59 -5.02
CA ARG A 9 76.82 62.23 -4.80
C ARG A 9 76.16 61.52 -3.60
N GLU A 10 76.40 60.20 -3.52
CA GLU A 10 76.41 59.31 -2.32
C GLU A 10 75.05 58.88 -1.71
N THR A 11 74.80 57.68 -1.16
CA THR A 11 75.51 56.39 -0.96
C THR A 11 74.48 55.32 -0.55
N MET A 12 74.84 54.04 -0.72
CA MET A 12 74.11 52.82 -0.33
C MET A 12 73.57 52.79 1.11
N THR A 13 72.39 52.17 1.30
CA THR A 13 72.13 51.28 2.45
C THR A 13 71.00 50.28 2.13
N SER A 14 71.23 49.04 2.56
CA SER A 14 70.32 47.88 2.53
C SER A 14 69.10 48.13 3.40
N ASP A 15 67.90 47.69 2.98
CA ASP A 15 67.07 46.76 3.75
C ASP A 15 65.73 46.44 3.06
N GLN A 16 65.38 45.15 3.08
CA GLN A 16 64.09 44.59 2.66
C GLN A 16 62.92 45.20 3.45
N PRO A 17 61.72 45.26 2.84
CA PRO A 17 60.57 44.75 3.59
C PRO A 17 59.52 43.99 2.75
N SER A 18 59.18 42.81 3.29
CA SER A 18 57.85 42.20 3.50
C SER A 18 56.79 42.11 2.38
N SER A 19 56.41 40.85 2.12
CA SER A 19 55.14 40.32 1.57
C SER A 19 53.93 41.28 1.57
N PRO A 20 53.19 41.43 0.45
CA PRO A 20 51.92 42.13 0.46
C PRO A 20 50.83 41.26 1.11
N SER A 21 50.27 41.83 2.17
CA SER A 21 49.06 41.52 2.94
C SER A 21 47.96 40.75 2.19
N GLU A 22 47.38 39.78 2.89
CA GLU A 22 46.07 39.18 2.61
C GLU A 22 45.05 40.29 2.34
N THR A 23 44.37 40.22 1.20
CA THR A 23 43.20 41.04 0.92
C THR A 23 42.00 40.34 1.54
N GLU A 24 41.61 40.80 2.72
CA GLU A 24 40.36 40.40 3.37
C GLU A 24 39.19 40.89 2.51
N ILE A 25 38.48 39.97 1.86
CA ILE A 25 37.24 40.27 1.15
C ILE A 25 36.19 40.55 2.22
N SER A 26 36.02 41.82 2.58
CA SER A 26 34.90 42.25 3.40
C SER A 26 33.61 42.13 2.58
N VAL A 27 32.81 41.12 2.89
CA VAL A 27 31.42 41.06 2.44
C VAL A 27 30.67 42.18 3.15
N VAL A 28 30.44 43.29 2.44
CA VAL A 28 29.57 44.35 2.95
C VAL A 28 28.13 43.86 2.86
N GLU A 29 27.60 43.31 3.95
CA GLU A 29 26.18 43.05 4.13
C GLU A 29 25.45 44.41 4.17
N SER A 30 24.94 44.87 3.03
CA SER A 30 24.15 46.10 2.98
C SER A 30 22.78 45.87 3.62
N ALA A 31 22.37 46.75 4.54
CA ALA A 31 21.06 46.65 5.20
C ALA A 31 19.92 46.52 4.17
N PRO A 32 18.95 45.60 4.38
CA PRO A 32 17.91 45.32 3.40
C PRO A 32 17.08 46.58 3.13
N LYS A 33 16.86 46.90 1.86
CA LYS A 33 16.05 48.06 1.49
C LYS A 33 14.59 47.78 1.87
N ARG A 34 13.84 48.80 2.28
CA ARG A 34 12.43 48.68 2.68
C ARG A 34 11.58 47.89 1.66
N ARG A 35 11.87 48.03 0.37
CA ARG A 35 11.22 47.27 -0.72
C ARG A 35 11.51 45.77 -0.67
N ASP A 36 12.72 45.36 -0.29
CA ASP A 36 13.16 43.98 -0.28
C ASP A 36 12.52 43.26 0.94
N VAL A 37 12.38 43.98 2.05
CA VAL A 37 11.61 43.54 3.22
C VAL A 37 10.13 43.35 2.86
N LEU A 38 9.48 44.33 2.23
CA LEU A 38 8.08 44.23 1.83
C LEU A 38 7.82 43.11 0.82
N ALA A 39 8.71 42.93 -0.16
CA ALA A 39 8.62 41.85 -1.12
C ALA A 39 8.72 40.47 -0.43
N SER A 40 9.68 40.31 0.49
CA SER A 40 9.87 39.07 1.23
C SER A 40 8.67 38.71 2.09
N VAL A 41 8.10 39.70 2.79
CA VAL A 41 6.88 39.51 3.60
C VAL A 41 5.68 39.15 2.71
N THR A 42 5.51 39.82 1.57
CA THR A 42 4.40 39.56 0.64
C THR A 42 4.48 38.15 0.06
N VAL A 43 5.67 37.73 -0.37
CA VAL A 43 5.90 36.35 -0.85
C VAL A 43 5.65 35.34 0.28
N GLY A 44 6.15 35.63 1.48
CA GLY A 44 5.93 34.77 2.66
C GLY A 44 4.44 34.57 2.98
N LEU A 45 3.66 35.65 3.03
CA LEU A 45 2.21 35.57 3.25
C LEU A 45 1.49 34.88 2.09
N GLY A 46 1.90 35.14 0.85
CA GLY A 46 1.33 34.48 -0.34
C GLY A 46 1.53 32.96 -0.29
N CYS A 47 2.74 32.50 0.03
CA CYS A 47 3.03 31.08 0.20
C CYS A 47 2.24 30.46 1.36
N ALA A 48 2.18 31.14 2.51
CA ALA A 48 1.41 30.65 3.66
C ALA A 48 -0.08 30.52 3.34
N GLY A 49 -0.67 31.52 2.66
CA GLY A 49 -2.04 31.48 2.18
C GLY A 49 -2.29 30.35 1.19
N ALA A 50 -1.38 30.12 0.25
CA ALA A 50 -1.47 29.02 -0.71
C ALA A 50 -1.45 27.65 -0.01
N CYS A 51 -0.55 27.44 0.96
CA CYS A 51 -0.53 26.21 1.77
C CYS A 51 -1.83 26.03 2.58
N ALA A 52 -2.34 27.12 3.18
CA ALA A 52 -3.57 27.10 3.97
C ALA A 52 -4.82 26.74 3.15
N LEU A 53 -4.82 27.02 1.85
CA LEU A 53 -5.90 26.62 0.92
C LEU A 53 -5.67 25.22 0.32
N ALA A 54 -4.41 24.89 0.01
CA ALA A 54 -4.05 23.60 -0.58
C ALA A 54 -4.31 22.44 0.40
N TYR A 55 -4.04 22.62 1.69
CA TYR A 55 -4.24 21.58 2.70
C TYR A 55 -5.70 21.08 2.79
N PRO A 56 -6.72 21.92 3.07
CA PRO A 56 -8.10 21.45 3.14
C PRO A 56 -8.63 20.95 1.79
N PHE A 57 -8.10 21.46 0.67
CA PHE A 57 -8.41 20.91 -0.65
C PHE A 57 -7.88 19.48 -0.82
N LEU A 58 -6.60 19.23 -0.53
CA LEU A 58 -6.02 17.88 -0.57
C LEU A 58 -6.70 16.95 0.44
N ASP A 59 -7.04 17.47 1.62
CA ASP A 59 -7.77 16.71 2.63
C ASP A 59 -9.19 16.33 2.14
N SER A 60 -9.87 17.23 1.43
CA SER A 60 -11.16 16.92 0.80
C SER A 60 -11.08 15.82 -0.26
N LEU A 61 -9.91 15.60 -0.88
CA LEU A 61 -9.67 14.53 -1.84
C LEU A 61 -9.36 13.17 -1.18
N ASN A 62 -8.94 13.17 0.10
CA ASN A 62 -8.69 11.94 0.84
C ASN A 62 -9.98 11.16 1.19
N GLY A 63 -11.14 11.68 0.76
CA GLY A 63 -12.47 11.16 1.08
C GLY A 63 -12.80 11.31 2.56
N THR A 64 -14.06 11.16 2.91
CA THR A 64 -14.43 10.82 4.30
C THR A 64 -13.87 9.42 4.58
N ARG A 65 -12.58 9.34 4.94
CA ARG A 65 -11.92 8.11 5.41
C ARG A 65 -12.90 7.46 6.39
N GLY A 66 -13.41 6.29 6.02
CA GLY A 66 -14.66 5.75 6.54
C GLY A 66 -14.94 6.08 8.01
N GLU A 67 -15.99 6.86 8.25
CA GLU A 67 -16.59 7.07 9.58
C GLU A 67 -17.23 5.78 10.15
N ASN A 68 -16.76 4.60 9.74
CA ASN A 68 -17.06 3.31 10.34
C ASN A 68 -15.81 2.65 10.96
N ALA A 69 -14.68 3.36 11.04
CA ALA A 69 -13.49 2.89 11.75
C ALA A 69 -13.61 2.97 13.30
N ALA A 70 -14.74 3.44 13.83
CA ALA A 70 -14.99 3.53 15.26
C ALA A 70 -16.13 2.58 15.65
N GLU A 71 -15.81 1.65 16.56
CA GLU A 71 -16.68 0.67 17.24
C GLU A 71 -17.26 -0.48 16.41
N ASP A 72 -16.70 -1.68 16.63
CA ASP A 72 -17.24 -2.99 16.25
C ASP A 72 -17.72 -3.16 14.80
N ASP A 73 -16.85 -2.81 13.86
CA ASP A 73 -17.01 -3.06 12.41
C ASP A 73 -16.83 -4.56 12.06
N THR A 74 -17.65 -5.38 12.70
CA THR A 74 -17.77 -6.81 12.48
C THR A 74 -19.15 -7.13 11.93
N ILE A 75 -19.23 -8.14 11.08
CA ILE A 75 -20.50 -8.69 10.60
C ILE A 75 -20.56 -10.18 10.91
N GLU A 76 -21.74 -10.66 11.22
CA GLU A 76 -21.99 -12.09 11.37
C GLU A 76 -22.75 -12.62 10.16
N VAL A 77 -22.33 -13.78 9.66
CA VAL A 77 -22.95 -14.46 8.53
C VAL A 77 -23.40 -15.83 8.98
N ASP A 78 -24.69 -16.12 8.75
CA ASP A 78 -25.26 -17.45 8.94
C ASP A 78 -24.94 -18.33 7.74
N LEU A 79 -24.25 -19.44 7.98
CA LEU A 79 -23.81 -20.40 6.99
C LEU A 79 -24.89 -21.45 6.67
N SER A 80 -25.98 -21.51 7.46
CA SER A 80 -27.06 -22.49 7.27
C SER A 80 -27.78 -22.31 5.94
N ALA A 81 -27.86 -21.08 5.43
CA ALA A 81 -28.47 -20.74 4.15
C ALA A 81 -27.58 -21.04 2.93
N ILE A 82 -26.31 -21.41 3.14
CA ILE A 82 -25.35 -21.66 2.07
C ILE A 82 -25.19 -23.17 1.90
N ALA A 83 -25.63 -23.69 0.76
CA ALA A 83 -25.44 -25.09 0.43
C ALA A 83 -23.96 -25.39 0.11
N PRO A 84 -23.47 -26.62 0.33
CA PRO A 84 -22.15 -27.03 -0.13
C PRO A 84 -21.96 -26.78 -1.63
N GLY A 85 -20.82 -26.23 -2.03
CA GLY A 85 -20.50 -25.80 -3.38
C GLY A 85 -20.97 -24.38 -3.71
N GLN A 86 -21.79 -23.76 -2.88
CA GLN A 86 -22.30 -22.42 -3.12
C GLN A 86 -21.50 -21.33 -2.39
N GLN A 87 -21.73 -20.11 -2.83
CA GLN A 87 -21.22 -18.90 -2.26
C GLN A 87 -22.34 -17.87 -2.12
N VAL A 88 -22.22 -17.01 -1.12
CA VAL A 88 -22.92 -15.72 -1.04
C VAL A 88 -21.90 -14.58 -1.00
N ILE A 89 -22.34 -13.40 -1.40
CA ILE A 89 -21.55 -12.17 -1.32
C ILE A 89 -22.18 -11.29 -0.25
N VAL A 90 -21.40 -10.92 0.75
CA VAL A 90 -21.78 -9.97 1.80
C VAL A 90 -20.95 -8.70 1.68
N LYS A 91 -21.41 -7.59 2.24
CA LYS A 91 -20.68 -6.32 2.24
C LYS A 91 -20.04 -6.10 3.62
N TRP A 92 -18.73 -5.90 3.65
CA TRP A 92 -17.97 -5.55 4.86
C TRP A 92 -16.99 -4.43 4.51
N ARG A 93 -16.96 -3.34 5.29
CA ARG A 93 -16.13 -2.15 5.01
C ARG A 93 -16.31 -1.55 3.60
N GLY A 94 -17.49 -1.72 3.01
CA GLY A 94 -17.73 -1.31 1.62
C GLY A 94 -17.24 -2.30 0.57
N TRP A 95 -16.45 -3.29 0.94
CA TRP A 95 -15.92 -4.31 0.05
C TRP A 95 -16.86 -5.52 -0.07
N PRO A 96 -16.95 -6.14 -1.26
CA PRO A 96 -17.60 -7.44 -1.41
C PRO A 96 -16.74 -8.51 -0.74
N VAL A 97 -17.35 -9.32 0.11
CA VAL A 97 -16.71 -10.47 0.75
C VAL A 97 -17.46 -11.73 0.32
N PHE A 98 -16.71 -12.64 -0.27
CA PHE A 98 -17.16 -13.97 -0.66
C PHE A 98 -17.19 -14.86 0.57
N VAL A 99 -18.33 -15.49 0.83
CA VAL A 99 -18.48 -16.52 1.86
C VAL A 99 -18.91 -17.79 1.14
N GLN A 100 -17.99 -18.74 1.06
CA GLN A 100 -18.13 -19.98 0.31
C GLN A 100 -18.16 -21.18 1.24
N ARG A 101 -19.08 -22.12 0.98
CA ARG A 101 -19.11 -23.42 1.65
C ARG A 101 -18.60 -24.50 0.69
N ARG A 102 -17.39 -24.99 0.92
CA ARG A 102 -16.71 -25.96 0.06
C ARG A 102 -17.25 -27.37 0.25
N THR A 103 -17.32 -28.14 -0.83
CA THR A 103 -17.62 -29.57 -0.78
C THR A 103 -16.37 -30.39 -0.47
N PRO A 104 -16.51 -31.66 -0.05
CA PRO A 104 -15.36 -32.56 0.08
C PRO A 104 -14.53 -32.68 -1.19
N ASP A 105 -15.17 -32.68 -2.37
CA ASP A 105 -14.48 -32.78 -3.66
C ASP A 105 -13.68 -31.52 -3.98
N MET A 106 -14.20 -30.33 -3.65
CA MET A 106 -13.44 -29.08 -3.77
C MET A 106 -12.19 -29.13 -2.87
N LEU A 107 -12.32 -29.63 -1.64
CA LEU A 107 -11.17 -29.78 -0.72
C LEU A 107 -10.16 -30.82 -1.21
N ALA A 108 -10.62 -31.89 -1.84
CA ALA A 108 -9.74 -32.87 -2.48
C ALA A 108 -9.00 -32.24 -3.68
N ALA A 109 -9.70 -31.47 -4.51
CA ALA A 109 -9.13 -30.78 -5.66
C ALA A 109 -8.05 -29.76 -5.26
N LEU A 110 -8.25 -29.05 -4.14
CA LEU A 110 -7.25 -28.13 -3.59
C LEU A 110 -5.93 -28.81 -3.17
N ARG A 111 -5.94 -30.13 -2.99
CA ARG A 111 -4.77 -30.97 -2.70
C ARG A 111 -4.38 -31.88 -3.87
N ALA A 112 -4.91 -31.62 -5.06
CA ALA A 112 -4.58 -32.41 -6.24
C ALA A 112 -3.06 -32.36 -6.52
N PRO A 113 -2.44 -33.50 -6.85
CA PRO A 113 -1.02 -33.54 -7.19
C PRO A 113 -0.67 -32.54 -8.31
N GLY A 114 0.38 -31.75 -8.10
CA GLY A 114 0.87 -30.77 -9.09
C GLY A 114 0.14 -29.43 -9.09
N LEU A 115 -0.96 -29.24 -8.35
CA LEU A 115 -1.65 -27.96 -8.27
C LEU A 115 -0.73 -26.85 -7.72
N ASP A 116 0.05 -27.14 -6.68
CA ASP A 116 0.95 -26.17 -6.05
C ASP A 116 1.97 -25.58 -7.04
N GLN A 117 2.38 -26.35 -8.06
CA GLN A 117 3.31 -25.87 -9.08
C GLN A 117 2.69 -24.83 -10.01
N ARG A 118 1.36 -24.80 -10.12
CA ARG A 118 0.59 -23.87 -10.95
C ARG A 118 0.17 -22.60 -10.19
N LEU A 119 0.29 -22.60 -8.86
CA LEU A 119 -0.12 -21.49 -8.00
C LEU A 119 1.05 -20.55 -7.70
N ARG A 120 0.75 -19.26 -7.60
CA ARG A 120 1.76 -18.23 -7.34
C ARG A 120 2.28 -18.28 -5.91
N ASP A 121 1.37 -18.42 -4.95
CA ASP A 121 1.68 -18.54 -3.52
C ASP A 121 0.85 -19.69 -2.90
N PRO A 122 1.21 -20.96 -3.14
CA PRO A 122 0.45 -22.12 -2.67
C PRO A 122 0.45 -22.26 -1.14
N ALA A 123 1.52 -21.80 -0.49
CA ALA A 123 1.73 -21.92 0.95
C ALA A 123 1.27 -20.69 1.74
N SER A 124 0.65 -19.69 1.09
CA SER A 124 0.13 -18.49 1.75
C SER A 124 1.22 -17.74 2.52
N THR A 125 2.37 -17.55 1.89
CA THR A 125 3.56 -16.89 2.47
C THR A 125 3.50 -15.38 2.33
N ILE A 126 2.80 -14.88 1.31
CA ILE A 126 2.61 -13.45 1.10
C ILE A 126 1.52 -12.93 2.04
N MET A 127 1.71 -11.73 2.58
CA MET A 127 0.78 -11.11 3.53
C MET A 127 -0.55 -10.73 2.87
N GLN A 128 -1.45 -11.70 2.74
CA GLN A 128 -2.81 -11.54 2.22
C GLN A 128 -3.88 -12.12 3.15
N GLN A 129 -3.48 -12.73 4.26
CA GLN A 129 -4.36 -13.42 5.20
C GLN A 129 -3.82 -13.31 6.63
N PRO A 130 -4.66 -13.41 7.66
CA PRO A 130 -4.21 -13.57 9.03
C PRO A 130 -3.46 -14.89 9.21
N LYS A 131 -2.64 -14.99 10.27
CA LYS A 131 -1.83 -16.19 10.54
C LYS A 131 -2.64 -17.48 10.71
N ASP A 132 -3.86 -17.40 11.21
CA ASP A 132 -4.75 -18.57 11.35
C ASP A 132 -5.36 -19.07 10.03
N ALA A 133 -5.25 -18.27 8.96
CA ALA A 133 -5.57 -18.67 7.60
C ALA A 133 -4.31 -18.86 6.73
N ALA A 134 -3.10 -18.81 7.30
CA ALA A 134 -1.85 -19.10 6.59
C ALA A 134 -1.63 -20.62 6.44
N ASN A 135 -2.46 -21.25 5.62
CA ASN A 135 -2.46 -22.68 5.33
C ASN A 135 -2.88 -22.94 3.87
N TRP A 136 -2.89 -24.21 3.45
CA TRP A 136 -3.19 -24.59 2.06
C TRP A 136 -4.65 -24.30 1.64
N HIS A 137 -5.59 -24.25 2.60
CA HIS A 137 -7.01 -24.02 2.34
C HIS A 137 -7.45 -22.56 2.58
N ARG A 138 -6.54 -21.71 3.04
CA ARG A 138 -6.72 -20.26 3.26
C ARG A 138 -7.95 -19.90 4.07
N SER A 139 -8.15 -20.61 5.17
CA SER A 139 -9.28 -20.38 6.07
C SER A 139 -9.02 -20.91 7.48
N VAL A 140 -9.85 -20.50 8.44
CA VAL A 140 -9.83 -21.02 9.82
C VAL A 140 -10.29 -22.48 9.88
N VAL A 141 -11.33 -22.82 9.11
CA VAL A 141 -11.82 -24.20 8.93
C VAL A 141 -11.86 -24.55 7.44
N PRO A 142 -11.44 -25.75 7.01
CA PRO A 142 -11.30 -26.09 5.60
C PRO A 142 -12.59 -25.90 4.79
N GLU A 143 -13.76 -26.14 5.36
CA GLU A 143 -15.02 -26.12 4.63
C GLU A 143 -15.50 -24.70 4.31
N ILE A 144 -15.05 -23.68 5.05
CA ILE A 144 -15.55 -22.31 4.93
C ILE A 144 -14.46 -21.43 4.34
N GLY A 145 -14.65 -20.96 3.11
CA GLY A 145 -13.78 -19.97 2.47
C GLY A 145 -14.35 -18.58 2.70
N VAL A 146 -13.52 -17.63 3.13
CA VAL A 146 -13.92 -16.22 3.26
C VAL A 146 -12.86 -15.35 2.61
N TYR A 147 -13.23 -14.62 1.56
CA TYR A 147 -12.28 -13.86 0.74
C TYR A 147 -12.82 -12.47 0.45
N VAL A 148 -11.98 -11.43 0.52
CA VAL A 148 -12.30 -10.13 -0.06
C VAL A 148 -12.35 -10.32 -1.57
N GLY A 149 -13.53 -10.13 -2.15
CA GLY A 149 -13.86 -10.36 -3.56
C GLY A 149 -13.34 -9.27 -4.49
N ILE A 150 -12.11 -8.79 -4.24
CA ILE A 150 -11.45 -7.75 -5.02
C ILE A 150 -10.21 -8.38 -5.62
N CYS A 151 -10.18 -8.49 -6.94
CA CYS A 151 -9.05 -9.04 -7.68
C CYS A 151 -7.80 -8.21 -7.41
N THR A 152 -6.73 -8.87 -7.00
CA THR A 152 -5.44 -8.26 -6.65
C THR A 152 -4.67 -7.72 -7.86
N HIS A 153 -5.20 -7.88 -9.08
CA HIS A 153 -4.65 -7.21 -10.26
C HIS A 153 -5.00 -5.72 -10.26
N LEU A 154 -6.28 -5.38 -10.50
CA LEU A 154 -6.76 -4.00 -10.65
C LEU A 154 -8.15 -3.77 -10.03
N GLY A 155 -8.57 -4.64 -9.11
CA GLY A 155 -9.73 -4.36 -8.24
C GLY A 155 -11.11 -4.83 -8.73
N CYS A 156 -11.22 -5.43 -9.92
CA CYS A 156 -12.49 -6.02 -10.37
C CYS A 156 -12.96 -7.16 -9.45
N VAL A 157 -14.26 -7.42 -9.42
CA VAL A 157 -14.84 -8.56 -8.66
C VAL A 157 -14.73 -9.84 -9.50
N PRO A 158 -14.02 -10.89 -9.05
CA PRO A 158 -14.01 -12.17 -9.75
C PRO A 158 -15.40 -12.85 -9.73
N ASN A 159 -15.78 -13.48 -10.83
CA ASN A 159 -16.94 -14.35 -10.88
C ASN A 159 -16.61 -15.68 -10.21
N TYR A 160 -17.56 -16.24 -9.47
CA TYR A 160 -17.44 -17.59 -8.93
C TYR A 160 -18.03 -18.60 -9.91
N ASP A 161 -17.22 -19.55 -10.33
CA ASP A 161 -17.62 -20.69 -11.14
C ASP A 161 -17.80 -21.90 -10.20
N PRO A 162 -19.05 -22.28 -9.86
CA PRO A 162 -19.33 -23.31 -8.88
C PRO A 162 -18.93 -24.70 -9.42
N PRO A 163 -18.71 -25.68 -8.51
CA PRO A 163 -18.48 -27.05 -8.92
C PRO A 163 -19.67 -27.59 -9.75
N SER A 164 -19.34 -28.34 -10.79
CA SER A 164 -20.25 -28.96 -11.74
C SER A 164 -19.87 -30.43 -11.96
N THR A 165 -20.66 -31.13 -12.78
CA THR A 165 -20.34 -32.52 -13.17
C THR A 165 -19.06 -32.64 -14.00
N ALA A 166 -18.63 -31.56 -14.67
CA ALA A 166 -17.43 -31.54 -15.49
C ALA A 166 -16.18 -31.10 -14.71
N ASP A 167 -16.35 -30.24 -13.71
CA ASP A 167 -15.29 -29.73 -12.85
C ASP A 167 -15.79 -29.58 -11.42
N THR A 168 -15.30 -30.40 -10.51
CA THR A 168 -15.70 -30.41 -9.09
C THR A 168 -14.87 -29.48 -8.21
N SER A 169 -13.86 -28.80 -8.77
CA SER A 169 -12.91 -28.01 -7.99
C SER A 169 -13.48 -26.69 -7.50
N GLY A 170 -14.34 -26.06 -8.32
CA GLY A 170 -14.78 -24.67 -8.15
C GLY A 170 -13.61 -23.69 -8.28
N HIS A 171 -13.85 -22.56 -8.92
CA HIS A 171 -12.80 -21.56 -9.14
C HIS A 171 -13.38 -20.15 -9.27
N TYR A 172 -12.49 -19.16 -9.33
CA TYR A 172 -12.84 -17.79 -9.60
C TYR A 172 -12.19 -17.30 -10.89
N ALA A 173 -12.96 -16.68 -11.75
CA ALA A 173 -12.51 -16.08 -13.00
C ALA A 173 -12.77 -14.56 -12.98
N CYS A 174 -11.71 -13.76 -13.07
CA CYS A 174 -11.81 -12.31 -13.15
C CYS A 174 -11.95 -11.87 -14.61
N PRO A 175 -13.10 -11.31 -15.03
CA PRO A 175 -13.40 -11.05 -16.44
C PRO A 175 -12.59 -9.89 -17.04
N CYS A 176 -11.98 -9.04 -16.23
CA CYS A 176 -11.32 -7.82 -16.70
C CYS A 176 -10.03 -8.09 -17.50
N HIS A 177 -9.18 -9.00 -17.00
CA HIS A 177 -7.88 -9.30 -17.61
C HIS A 177 -7.53 -10.80 -17.55
N GLY A 178 -8.51 -11.67 -17.27
CA GLY A 178 -8.33 -13.13 -17.29
C GLY A 178 -7.58 -13.70 -16.07
N SER A 179 -7.54 -12.99 -14.94
CA SER A 179 -6.96 -13.58 -13.73
C SER A 179 -7.82 -14.72 -13.21
N GLN A 180 -7.19 -15.83 -12.84
CA GLN A 180 -7.85 -17.02 -12.31
C GLN A 180 -7.37 -17.31 -10.89
N PHE A 181 -8.28 -17.82 -10.06
CA PHE A 181 -8.00 -18.28 -8.71
C PHE A 181 -8.68 -19.62 -8.46
N ASP A 182 -8.07 -20.49 -7.66
CA ASP A 182 -8.74 -21.72 -7.22
C ASP A 182 -9.82 -21.44 -6.15
N ALA A 183 -10.54 -22.47 -5.70
CA ALA A 183 -11.56 -22.31 -4.65
C ALA A 183 -11.03 -21.74 -3.32
N ALA A 184 -9.72 -21.81 -3.05
CA ALA A 184 -9.10 -21.19 -1.86
C ALA A 184 -8.67 -19.73 -2.11
N GLY A 185 -9.03 -19.15 -3.26
CA GLY A 185 -8.65 -17.81 -3.68
C GLY A 185 -7.16 -17.69 -4.02
N ARG A 186 -6.46 -18.79 -4.30
CA ARG A 186 -5.02 -18.77 -4.65
C ARG A 186 -4.86 -18.45 -6.13
N ALA A 187 -4.04 -17.45 -6.44
CA ALA A 187 -3.82 -17.00 -7.81
C ALA A 187 -2.95 -18.00 -8.59
N PHE A 188 -3.31 -18.27 -9.85
CA PHE A 188 -2.46 -19.05 -10.75
C PHE A 188 -1.25 -18.23 -11.23
N LYS A 189 -0.12 -18.90 -11.49
CA LYS A 189 1.13 -18.25 -11.95
C LYS A 189 0.98 -17.52 -13.29
N ASP A 190 0.17 -18.09 -14.18
CA ASP A 190 -0.04 -17.55 -15.53
C ASP A 190 -1.11 -16.42 -15.55
N ALA A 191 -1.73 -16.13 -14.40
CA ALA A 191 -2.68 -15.03 -14.25
C ALA A 191 -1.96 -13.69 -13.97
N PRO A 192 -2.50 -12.56 -14.46
CA PRO A 192 -1.96 -11.22 -14.17
C PRO A 192 -2.01 -10.82 -12.69
N ALA A 193 -2.91 -11.41 -11.90
CA ALA A 193 -3.02 -11.16 -10.48
C ALA A 193 -1.71 -11.57 -9.75
N PRO A 194 -1.01 -10.64 -9.08
CA PRO A 194 0.26 -10.94 -8.41
C PRO A 194 0.08 -11.59 -7.04
N TYR A 195 -1.13 -11.59 -6.48
CA TYR A 195 -1.39 -12.11 -5.13
C TYR A 195 -2.68 -12.93 -5.06
N ASN A 196 -2.77 -13.81 -4.07
CA ASN A 196 -4.01 -14.50 -3.73
C ASN A 196 -5.09 -13.50 -3.27
N LEU A 197 -6.37 -13.83 -3.42
CA LEU A 197 -7.47 -12.99 -2.90
C LEU A 197 -7.31 -12.76 -1.39
N PRO A 198 -7.43 -11.54 -0.86
CA PRO A 198 -7.21 -11.29 0.56
C PRO A 198 -8.22 -12.06 1.42
N VAL A 199 -7.80 -12.58 2.57
CA VAL A 199 -8.68 -13.16 3.58
C VAL A 199 -8.88 -12.11 4.67
N PRO A 200 -10.11 -11.66 4.95
CA PRO A 200 -10.36 -10.71 6.03
C PRO A 200 -10.09 -11.37 7.40
N PRO A 201 -9.95 -10.60 8.50
CA PRO A 201 -9.93 -11.17 9.83
C PRO A 201 -11.24 -11.92 10.08
N VAL A 202 -11.16 -13.21 10.42
CA VAL A 202 -12.34 -14.08 10.52
C VAL A 202 -12.27 -14.93 11.77
N THR A 203 -13.43 -15.16 12.39
CA THR A 203 -13.59 -16.03 13.54
C THR A 203 -14.83 -16.90 13.39
N MET A 204 -14.70 -18.20 13.63
CA MET A 204 -15.85 -19.08 13.78
C MET A 204 -16.47 -18.87 15.17
N LEU A 205 -17.75 -18.50 15.22
CA LEU A 205 -18.52 -18.36 16.45
C LEU A 205 -19.16 -19.70 16.82
N THR A 206 -19.76 -20.35 15.83
CA THR A 206 -20.32 -21.71 15.90
C THR A 206 -20.04 -22.41 14.56
N PRO A 207 -20.29 -23.73 14.43
CA PRO A 207 -20.09 -24.42 13.15
C PRO A 207 -20.87 -23.82 11.97
N ASN A 208 -21.99 -23.15 12.23
CA ASN A 208 -22.86 -22.54 11.21
C ASN A 208 -22.86 -21.00 11.25
N ARG A 209 -21.96 -20.36 12.01
CA ARG A 209 -21.91 -18.90 12.08
C ARG A 209 -20.49 -18.40 12.10
N VAL A 210 -20.17 -17.53 11.16
CA VAL A 210 -18.87 -16.89 11.02
C VAL A 210 -18.98 -15.40 11.29
N GLN A 211 -18.01 -14.85 12.00
CA GLN A 211 -17.83 -13.42 12.21
C GLN A 211 -16.67 -12.93 11.36
N ILE A 212 -16.89 -11.87 10.58
CA ILE A 212 -15.90 -11.18 9.77
C ILE A 212 -15.55 -9.87 10.48
N GLY A 213 -14.27 -9.50 10.49
CA GLY A 213 -13.73 -8.28 11.10
C GLY A 213 -12.87 -8.52 12.36
N LYS A 214 -12.88 -9.73 12.92
CA LYS A 214 -12.01 -10.12 14.05
C LYS A 214 -11.41 -11.52 13.80
N SER A 215 -10.09 -11.66 13.97
CA SER A 215 -9.41 -12.96 13.97
C SER A 215 -8.98 -13.33 15.38
N LYS A 216 -9.34 -14.54 15.84
CA LYS A 216 -8.89 -15.06 17.13
C LYS A 216 -7.41 -15.49 17.10
N GLY A 217 -6.92 -16.00 15.97
CA GLY A 217 -5.55 -16.48 15.85
C GLY A 217 -4.53 -15.41 15.48
N ASP A 218 -4.97 -14.23 15.02
CA ASP A 218 -4.12 -13.07 14.79
C ASP A 218 -4.86 -11.76 15.12
N PRO A 219 -5.07 -11.44 16.41
CA PRO A 219 -5.88 -10.28 16.83
C PRO A 219 -5.35 -8.91 16.35
N GLY A 220 -4.06 -8.84 16.00
CA GLY A 220 -3.44 -7.62 15.47
C GLY A 220 -3.45 -7.52 13.94
N PHE A 221 -4.06 -8.47 13.23
CA PHE A 221 -4.14 -8.43 11.78
C PHE A 221 -5.13 -7.34 11.33
N ASP A 222 -4.63 -6.40 10.53
CA ASP A 222 -5.46 -5.42 9.84
C ASP A 222 -5.34 -5.64 8.32
N ILE A 223 -6.48 -5.83 7.68
CA ILE A 223 -6.59 -6.04 6.24
C ILE A 223 -6.06 -4.83 5.44
N ALA A 224 -5.99 -3.64 6.05
CA ALA A 224 -5.41 -2.46 5.41
C ALA A 224 -3.89 -2.58 5.20
N ASN A 225 -3.22 -3.49 5.93
CA ASN A 225 -1.77 -3.68 5.89
C ASN A 225 -1.33 -4.88 5.03
N ILE A 226 -2.23 -5.46 4.23
CA ILE A 226 -1.87 -6.51 3.28
C ILE A 226 -0.88 -5.98 2.23
N GLN A 227 -0.11 -6.89 1.64
CA GLN A 227 0.81 -6.53 0.59
C GLN A 227 0.03 -6.06 -0.65
N GLN A 228 0.34 -4.85 -1.11
CA GLN A 228 -0.18 -4.27 -2.34
C GLN A 228 0.97 -4.05 -3.33
N ILE A 229 0.63 -3.92 -4.61
CA ILE A 229 1.58 -3.63 -5.69
C ILE A 229 1.97 -2.15 -5.65
#